data_AF-A0A0K8WJP4-F1
#
_entry.id   AF-A0A0K8WJP4-F1
#
_cell.length_a   1.000
_cell.length_b   1.000
_cell.length_c   1.000
_cell.angle_alpha   90.00
_cell.angle_beta   90.00
_cell.angle_gamma   90.00
#
_symmetry.space_group_name_H-M   'P 1'
#
loop_
_entity.id
_entity.type
_entity.pdbx_description
1 polymer ?
#
loop_
_entity_poly.entity_id
_entity_poly.type
_entity_poly.pdbx_seq_one_letter_code
_entity_poly.pdbx_strand_id
1 'polypeptide(L)'
;MQMKCQNVTRHRRRHEEVSTATAAQRSLPTFIAAAAASTTTVATTITTICCCIWLLLVHAPAPTQTRRLQRCELAGQLYILDVPKSELSLWLCIAHYESRYNTHVVGNRNADGSGDYGLFQISSRYWCQPDNGTKYYAFNECNVKCSALLLDDITEAVDCARTIQRRQGWSAWSVYSVYCNRTLNEVDDCFESVSEEVHVDSEIEK
;
A
#
# COMPACT_ATOMS: atom_id res chain seq x y z
N MET A 1 41.57 9.59 -28.38
CA MET A 1 41.93 8.15 -28.49
C MET A 1 40.79 7.46 -29.23
N GLN A 2 40.95 7.19 -30.52
CA GLN A 2 39.96 6.46 -31.32
C GLN A 2 40.20 4.96 -31.16
N MET A 3 39.15 4.18 -30.92
CA MET A 3 39.15 2.74 -31.16
C MET A 3 38.01 2.41 -32.11
N LYS A 4 38.39 1.78 -33.23
CA LYS A 4 37.59 1.41 -34.37
C LYS A 4 37.21 -0.07 -34.25
N CYS A 5 35.96 -0.36 -34.61
CA CYS A 5 35.39 -1.55 -35.25
C CYS A 5 35.97 -2.95 -34.95
N GLN A 6 35.07 -3.91 -34.72
CA GLN A 6 35.00 -5.10 -35.58
C GLN A 6 33.61 -5.73 -35.60
N ASN A 7 33.11 -5.86 -36.84
CA ASN A 7 31.88 -6.52 -37.24
C ASN A 7 32.26 -7.98 -37.56
N VAL A 8 31.53 -8.97 -37.05
CA VAL A 8 31.72 -10.38 -37.44
C VAL A 8 30.43 -10.87 -38.09
N THR A 9 30.44 -10.93 -39.42
CA THR A 9 29.50 -11.74 -40.21
C THR A 9 30.04 -13.17 -40.32
N ARG A 10 29.19 -14.18 -40.09
CA ARG A 10 29.52 -15.56 -40.50
C ARG A 10 28.31 -16.33 -41.00
N HIS A 11 28.30 -16.48 -42.32
CA HIS A 11 27.89 -17.62 -43.15
C HIS A 11 26.73 -18.54 -42.74
N ARG A 12 25.67 -18.38 -43.52
CA ARG A 12 24.70 -19.36 -44.04
C ARG A 12 25.33 -20.74 -44.35
N ARG A 13 24.71 -21.81 -43.85
CA ARG A 13 24.68 -23.12 -44.53
C ARG A 13 23.25 -23.65 -44.55
N ARG A 14 22.77 -23.86 -45.78
CA ARG A 14 21.50 -24.49 -46.16
C ARG A 14 21.76 -26.00 -46.19
N HIS A 15 20.90 -26.79 -45.59
CA HIS A 15 20.65 -28.16 -46.05
C HIS A 15 19.14 -28.36 -46.07
N GLU A 16 18.62 -28.35 -47.29
CA GLU A 16 17.36 -28.98 -47.69
C GLU A 16 17.45 -30.48 -47.44
N GLU A 17 16.37 -31.08 -46.95
CA GLU A 17 15.98 -32.42 -47.36
C GLU A 17 14.46 -32.50 -47.41
N VAL A 18 13.96 -32.53 -48.64
CA VAL A 18 12.60 -32.88 -49.03
C VAL A 18 12.60 -34.38 -49.28
N SER A 19 11.69 -35.13 -48.68
CA SER A 19 11.32 -36.45 -49.22
C SER A 19 9.85 -36.76 -48.93
N THR A 20 9.04 -36.54 -49.96
CA THR A 20 7.70 -37.07 -50.16
C THR A 20 7.79 -38.55 -50.56
N ALA A 21 7.06 -39.43 -49.88
CA ALA A 21 6.76 -40.77 -50.39
C ALA A 21 5.34 -41.23 -49.98
N THR A 22 4.47 -41.18 -50.98
CA THR A 22 3.51 -42.18 -51.46
C THR A 22 2.71 -43.04 -50.47
N ALA A 23 1.39 -42.99 -50.70
CA ALA A 23 0.31 -43.74 -50.08
C ALA A 23 0.44 -45.27 -50.23
N ALA A 24 0.08 -45.99 -49.16
CA ALA A 24 -0.29 -47.39 -49.20
C ALA A 24 -1.60 -47.61 -48.43
N GLN A 25 -2.65 -47.95 -49.19
CA GLN A 25 -3.98 -48.30 -48.73
C GLN A 25 -3.92 -49.63 -47.97
N ARG A 26 -4.41 -49.66 -46.73
CA ARG A 26 -4.77 -50.92 -46.03
C ARG A 26 -6.16 -50.76 -45.42
N SER A 27 -6.96 -51.78 -45.70
CA SER A 27 -8.37 -51.95 -45.35
C SER A 27 -8.63 -51.90 -43.84
N LEU A 28 -9.78 -51.32 -43.49
CA LEU A 28 -10.28 -51.15 -42.13
C LEU A 28 -10.59 -52.50 -41.45
N PRO A 29 -10.29 -52.66 -40.16
CA PRO A 29 -11.20 -53.31 -39.24
C PRO A 29 -12.19 -52.26 -38.72
N THR A 30 -13.48 -52.51 -38.95
CA THR A 30 -14.60 -51.77 -38.38
C THR A 30 -14.58 -51.95 -36.86
N PHE A 31 -13.89 -51.06 -36.15
CA PHE A 31 -14.08 -50.93 -34.71
C PHE A 31 -15.41 -50.23 -34.50
N ILE A 32 -16.41 -50.99 -34.04
CA ILE A 32 -17.64 -50.46 -33.48
C ILE A 32 -17.22 -49.61 -32.27
N ALA A 33 -17.11 -48.29 -32.46
CA ALA A 33 -17.03 -47.35 -31.36
C ALA A 33 -18.38 -47.41 -30.64
N ALA A 34 -18.46 -48.17 -29.55
CA ALA A 34 -19.51 -47.99 -28.57
C ALA A 34 -19.35 -46.55 -28.03
N ALA A 35 -20.17 -45.63 -28.52
CA ALA A 35 -20.37 -44.35 -27.88
C ALA A 35 -21.03 -44.63 -26.53
N ALA A 36 -20.21 -44.82 -25.49
CA ALA A 36 -20.68 -44.72 -24.12
C ALA A 36 -21.16 -43.27 -23.95
N ALA A 37 -22.48 -43.06 -23.98
CA ALA A 37 -23.08 -41.80 -23.60
C ALA A 37 -22.56 -41.48 -22.19
N SER A 38 -21.64 -40.52 -22.12
CA SER A 38 -21.09 -40.03 -20.87
C SER A 38 -22.19 -39.20 -20.21
N THR A 39 -23.07 -39.86 -19.46
CA THR A 39 -24.06 -39.26 -18.57
C THR A 39 -23.36 -38.68 -17.35
N THR A 40 -22.50 -37.69 -17.55
CA THR A 40 -21.80 -36.97 -16.48
C THR A 40 -21.79 -35.49 -16.78
N THR A 41 -22.93 -34.81 -16.70
CA THR A 41 -22.97 -33.40 -17.14
C THR A 41 -23.70 -32.41 -16.24
N VAL A 42 -24.33 -32.83 -15.13
CA VAL A 42 -24.98 -31.86 -14.22
C VAL A 42 -24.40 -31.91 -12.80
N ALA A 43 -24.20 -33.09 -12.19
CA ALA A 43 -23.70 -33.17 -10.81
C ALA A 43 -22.18 -32.87 -10.69
N THR A 44 -21.38 -33.31 -11.67
CA THR A 44 -19.93 -33.05 -11.73
C THR A 44 -19.62 -31.60 -12.02
N THR A 45 -20.42 -30.93 -12.86
CA THR A 45 -20.28 -29.50 -13.15
C THR A 45 -20.64 -28.66 -11.93
N ILE A 46 -21.75 -28.97 -11.24
CA ILE A 46 -22.12 -28.30 -9.98
C ILE A 46 -21.03 -28.45 -8.93
N THR A 47 -20.51 -29.67 -8.71
CA THR A 47 -19.47 -29.92 -7.70
C THR A 47 -18.18 -29.15 -8.02
N THR A 48 -17.79 -29.09 -9.30
CA THR A 48 -16.59 -28.36 -9.72
C THR A 48 -16.78 -26.84 -9.59
N ILE A 49 -17.96 -26.32 -9.97
CA ILE A 49 -18.31 -24.91 -9.80
C ILE A 49 -18.33 -24.53 -8.32
N CYS A 50 -18.96 -25.36 -7.47
CA CYS A 50 -18.96 -25.17 -6.02
C CYS A 50 -17.54 -25.20 -5.45
N CYS A 51 -16.68 -26.13 -5.90
CA CYS A 51 -15.29 -26.20 -5.46
C CYS A 51 -14.50 -24.95 -5.89
N CYS A 52 -14.67 -24.48 -7.13
CA CYS A 52 -14.05 -23.24 -7.61
C CYS A 52 -14.53 -22.01 -6.84
N ILE A 53 -15.84 -21.88 -6.57
CA ILE A 53 -16.40 -20.77 -5.79
C ILE A 53 -15.86 -20.83 -4.36
N TRP A 54 -15.80 -22.01 -3.75
CA TRP A 54 -15.27 -22.19 -2.40
C TRP A 54 -13.78 -21.85 -2.35
N LEU A 55 -12.99 -22.28 -3.34
CA LEU A 55 -11.59 -21.90 -3.47
C LEU A 55 -11.42 -20.39 -3.67
N LEU A 56 -12.24 -19.73 -4.49
CA LEU A 56 -12.19 -18.29 -4.70
C LEU A 56 -12.60 -17.50 -3.45
N LEU A 57 -13.59 -17.97 -2.69
CA LEU A 57 -14.03 -17.32 -1.45
C LEU A 57 -13.01 -17.51 -0.31
N VAL A 58 -12.36 -18.67 -0.22
CA VAL A 58 -11.36 -18.97 0.82
C VAL A 58 -10.01 -18.30 0.53
N HIS A 59 -9.67 -18.07 -0.73
CA HIS A 59 -8.45 -17.35 -1.13
C HIS A 59 -8.71 -15.88 -1.47
N ALA A 60 -9.90 -15.35 -1.17
CA ALA A 60 -10.15 -13.92 -1.28
C ALA A 60 -9.21 -13.20 -0.31
N PRO A 61 -8.31 -12.31 -0.77
CA PRO A 61 -7.52 -11.52 0.14
C PRO A 61 -8.49 -10.71 1.00
N ALA A 62 -8.26 -10.71 2.32
CA ALA A 62 -9.04 -9.89 3.23
C ALA A 62 -9.03 -8.44 2.71
N PRO A 63 -10.15 -7.71 2.78
CA PRO A 63 -10.15 -6.29 2.43
C PRO A 63 -9.03 -5.63 3.24
N THR A 64 -8.04 -5.06 2.56
CA THR A 64 -6.97 -4.31 3.20
C THR A 64 -7.62 -3.06 3.79
N GLN A 65 -8.08 -3.17 5.02
CA GLN A 65 -8.63 -2.04 5.75
C GLN A 65 -7.48 -1.08 5.98
N THR A 66 -7.45 -0.03 5.16
CA THR A 66 -6.55 1.10 5.36
C THR A 66 -6.80 1.68 6.74
N ARG A 67 -5.80 1.63 7.62
CA ARG A 67 -5.91 2.20 8.97
C ARG A 67 -5.96 3.72 8.89
N ARG A 68 -7.05 4.27 9.42
CA ARG A 68 -7.25 5.70 9.61
C ARG A 68 -7.47 5.95 11.09
N LEU A 69 -6.57 6.71 11.71
CA LEU A 69 -6.63 7.03 13.12
C LEU A 69 -7.74 8.05 13.39
N GLN A 70 -8.37 7.93 14.55
CA GLN A 70 -9.22 9.02 15.07
C GLN A 70 -8.34 10.14 15.65
N ARG A 71 -8.89 11.36 15.75
CA ARG A 71 -8.12 12.54 16.23
C ARG A 71 -7.49 12.31 17.60
N CYS A 72 -8.28 11.89 18.58
CA CYS A 72 -7.79 11.67 19.94
C CYS A 72 -6.98 10.37 20.09
N GLU A 73 -7.23 9.37 19.24
CA GLU A 73 -6.37 8.19 19.15
C GLU A 73 -4.95 8.58 18.72
N LEU A 74 -4.83 9.43 17.68
CA LEU A 74 -3.53 9.95 17.25
C LEU A 74 -2.91 10.86 18.31
N ALA A 75 -3.69 11.72 18.96
CA ALA A 75 -3.20 12.60 20.03
C ALA A 75 -2.57 11.79 21.18
N GLY A 76 -3.24 10.72 21.60
CA GLY A 76 -2.75 9.81 22.63
C GLY A 76 -1.47 9.08 22.21
N GLN A 77 -1.42 8.55 20.98
CA GLN A 77 -0.21 7.90 20.48
C GLN A 77 0.98 8.86 20.37
N LEU A 78 0.76 10.08 19.86
CA LEU A 78 1.80 11.12 19.80
C LEU A 78 2.31 11.48 21.21
N TYR A 79 1.42 11.61 22.17
CA TYR A 79 1.79 11.90 23.56
C TYR A 79 2.63 10.77 24.19
N ILE A 80 2.25 9.51 23.95
CA ILE A 80 3.01 8.32 24.38
C ILE A 80 4.39 8.27 23.71
N LEU A 81 4.52 8.76 22.48
CA LEU A 81 5.77 8.86 21.72
C LEU A 81 6.56 10.16 22.01
N ASP A 82 6.37 10.74 23.20
CA ASP A 82 7.09 11.92 23.69
C ASP A 82 7.01 13.16 22.80
N VAL A 83 5.88 13.33 22.08
CA VAL A 83 5.56 14.61 21.46
C VAL A 83 5.05 15.56 22.55
N PRO A 84 5.62 16.78 22.68
CA PRO A 84 5.16 17.73 23.68
C PRO A 84 3.66 18.03 23.52
N LYS A 85 2.92 18.04 24.64
CA LYS A 85 1.47 18.29 24.63
C LYS A 85 1.12 19.60 23.88
N SER A 86 1.97 20.62 24.01
CA SER A 86 1.84 21.92 23.34
C SER A 86 1.99 21.87 21.81
N GLU A 87 2.51 20.78 21.23
CA GLU A 87 2.65 20.62 19.78
C GLU A 87 1.56 19.74 19.18
N LEU A 88 0.80 19.00 19.99
CA LEU A 88 -0.12 17.97 19.52
C LEU A 88 -1.17 18.53 18.55
N SER A 89 -1.77 19.69 18.85
CA SER A 89 -2.76 20.31 17.97
C SER A 89 -2.19 20.54 16.56
N LEU A 90 -0.94 20.96 16.48
CA LEU A 90 -0.27 21.24 15.22
C LEU A 90 0.07 19.96 14.45
N TRP A 91 0.57 18.92 15.14
CA TRP A 91 0.79 17.60 14.57
C TRP A 91 -0.51 16.99 14.02
N LEU A 92 -1.61 17.11 14.77
CA LEU A 92 -2.94 16.67 14.33
C LEU A 92 -3.40 17.44 13.09
N CYS A 93 -3.22 18.75 13.05
CA CYS A 93 -3.56 19.54 11.86
C CYS A 93 -2.78 19.09 10.63
N ILE A 94 -1.46 18.91 10.75
CA ILE A 94 -0.62 18.43 9.64
C ILE A 94 -1.09 17.06 9.17
N ALA A 95 -1.23 16.07 10.07
CA ALA A 95 -1.69 14.73 9.70
C ALA A 95 -3.10 14.74 9.05
N HIS A 96 -3.97 15.64 9.49
CA HIS A 96 -5.29 15.79 8.90
C HIS A 96 -5.23 16.25 7.44
N TYR A 97 -4.47 17.31 7.15
CA TYR A 97 -4.41 17.88 5.81
C TYR A 97 -3.52 17.07 4.85
N GLU A 98 -2.49 16.40 5.36
CA GLU A 98 -1.59 15.57 4.56
C GLU A 98 -2.22 14.22 4.18
N SER A 99 -2.84 13.52 5.13
CA SER A 99 -3.28 12.12 4.92
C SER A 99 -4.73 11.84 5.31
N ARG A 100 -5.44 12.80 5.90
CA ARG A 100 -6.71 12.55 6.60
C ARG A 100 -6.55 11.44 7.64
N TYR A 101 -5.46 11.47 8.40
CA TYR A 101 -5.09 10.49 9.43
C TYR A 101 -4.87 9.05 8.91
N ASN A 102 -4.67 8.88 7.60
CA ASN A 102 -4.43 7.58 7.00
C ASN A 102 -2.95 7.19 7.11
N THR A 103 -2.65 6.07 7.75
CA THR A 103 -1.26 5.62 7.89
C THR A 103 -0.71 4.94 6.63
N HIS A 104 -1.58 4.44 5.75
CA HIS A 104 -1.21 3.62 4.56
C HIS A 104 -1.20 4.39 3.25
N VAL A 105 -1.33 5.72 3.26
CA VAL A 105 -1.42 6.51 2.03
C VAL A 105 -0.05 6.79 1.44
N VAL A 106 0.11 6.55 0.15
CA VAL A 106 1.22 7.05 -0.66
C VAL A 106 0.67 8.14 -1.56
N GLY A 107 1.22 9.33 -1.44
CA GLY A 107 0.83 10.49 -2.23
C GLY A 107 1.08 10.29 -3.73
N ASN A 108 0.48 11.18 -4.52
CA ASN A 108 0.78 11.26 -5.95
C ASN A 108 2.27 11.50 -6.17
N ARG A 109 2.78 11.06 -7.32
CA ARG A 109 4.19 11.27 -7.66
C ARG A 109 4.46 12.77 -7.82
N ASN A 110 5.50 13.24 -7.15
CA ASN A 110 6.04 14.58 -7.33
C ASN A 110 6.67 14.71 -8.72
N ALA A 111 6.86 15.95 -9.18
CA ALA A 111 7.41 16.24 -10.51
C ALA A 111 8.80 15.62 -10.75
N ASP A 112 9.55 15.37 -9.68
CA ASP A 112 10.86 14.74 -9.72
C ASP A 112 10.82 13.20 -9.60
N GLY A 113 9.63 12.61 -9.57
CA GLY A 113 9.37 11.18 -9.45
C GLY A 113 9.37 10.64 -8.02
N SER A 114 9.70 11.46 -7.01
CA SER A 114 9.56 11.08 -5.61
C SER A 114 8.10 10.92 -5.21
N GLY A 115 7.85 10.28 -4.07
CA GLY A 115 6.52 10.21 -3.48
C GLY A 115 6.59 10.52 -1.99
N ASP A 116 5.42 10.82 -1.44
CA ASP A 116 5.27 11.17 -0.03
C ASP A 116 4.48 10.06 0.68
N TYR A 117 4.95 9.66 1.86
CA TYR A 117 4.55 8.40 2.50
C TYR A 117 3.88 8.61 3.84
N GLY A 118 2.77 7.90 4.04
CA GLY A 118 2.12 7.68 5.32
C GLY A 118 1.46 8.90 5.92
N LEU A 119 1.29 8.81 7.25
CA LEU A 119 0.52 9.73 8.08
C LEU A 119 0.90 11.21 7.91
N PHE A 120 2.20 11.49 7.75
CA PHE A 120 2.75 12.84 7.63
C PHE A 120 3.27 13.17 6.22
N GLN A 121 2.94 12.35 5.21
CA GLN A 121 3.39 12.53 3.82
C GLN A 121 4.90 12.85 3.73
N ILE A 122 5.71 11.95 4.27
CA ILE A 122 7.16 12.11 4.36
C ILE A 122 7.80 11.78 3.01
N SER A 123 8.58 12.72 2.47
CA SER A 123 9.19 12.57 1.15
C SER A 123 10.29 11.52 1.08
N SER A 124 10.14 10.60 0.13
CA SER A 124 11.13 9.58 -0.19
C SER A 124 12.37 10.11 -0.90
N ARG A 125 12.38 11.38 -1.29
CA ARG A 125 13.61 12.00 -1.81
C ARG A 125 14.62 12.23 -0.71
N TYR A 126 14.17 12.73 0.44
CA TYR A 126 15.05 13.25 1.48
C TYR A 126 15.09 12.34 2.72
N TRP A 127 13.97 11.76 3.11
CA TRP A 127 13.81 11.28 4.48
C TRP A 127 13.83 9.76 4.63
N CYS A 128 13.27 9.02 3.68
CA CYS A 128 13.22 7.56 3.73
C CYS A 128 13.79 6.91 2.47
N GLN A 129 14.14 5.63 2.57
CA GLN A 129 14.62 4.81 1.47
C GLN A 129 13.47 4.02 0.82
N PRO A 130 13.14 4.24 -0.47
CA PRO A 130 12.21 3.40 -1.21
C PRO A 130 12.67 1.93 -1.28
N ASP A 131 11.73 0.98 -1.19
CA ASP A 131 12.04 -0.46 -1.29
C ASP A 131 12.56 -0.87 -2.66
N ASN A 132 12.05 -0.22 -3.70
CA ASN A 132 12.47 -0.44 -5.07
C ASN A 132 13.45 0.66 -5.50
N GLY A 133 14.34 0.33 -6.43
CA GLY A 133 15.25 1.32 -7.02
C GLY A 133 14.50 2.50 -7.64
N THR A 134 15.04 3.70 -7.45
CA THR A 134 14.47 4.95 -7.98
C THR A 134 15.38 5.57 -9.03
N LYS A 135 14.81 6.40 -9.91
CA LYS A 135 15.58 7.18 -10.88
C LYS A 135 16.32 8.38 -10.25
N TYR A 136 15.87 8.80 -9.07
CA TYR A 136 16.50 9.82 -8.25
C TYR A 136 17.28 9.18 -7.10
N TYR A 137 18.24 9.91 -6.55
CA TYR A 137 18.95 9.54 -5.33
C TYR A 137 18.09 9.85 -4.10
N ALA A 138 17.91 8.87 -3.20
CA ALA A 138 17.22 9.04 -1.93
C ALA A 138 18.25 9.28 -0.81
N PHE A 139 18.14 10.39 -0.07
CA PHE A 139 19.08 10.73 1.00
C PHE A 139 18.89 9.87 2.25
N ASN A 140 17.66 9.42 2.52
CA ASN A 140 17.31 8.58 3.66
C ASN A 140 17.79 9.14 5.02
N GLU A 141 17.57 10.43 5.27
CA GLU A 141 18.06 11.08 6.50
C GLU A 141 17.45 10.52 7.79
N CYS A 142 16.27 9.89 7.74
CA CYS A 142 15.69 9.20 8.89
C CYS A 142 16.22 7.77 9.07
N ASN A 143 17.01 7.25 8.13
CA ASN A 143 17.53 5.87 8.16
C ASN A 143 16.44 4.80 8.26
N VAL A 144 15.32 4.99 7.55
CA VAL A 144 14.16 4.09 7.54
C VAL A 144 13.73 3.77 6.13
N LYS A 145 13.14 2.58 5.93
CA LYS A 145 12.46 2.28 4.67
C LYS A 145 11.16 3.06 4.58
N CYS A 146 10.80 3.52 3.38
CA CYS A 146 9.53 4.23 3.20
C CYS A 146 8.30 3.35 3.50
N SER A 147 8.41 2.02 3.37
CA SER A 147 7.37 1.07 3.79
C SER A 147 7.15 1.03 5.29
N ALA A 148 8.17 1.34 6.11
CA ALA A 148 8.01 1.44 7.56
C ALA A 148 7.11 2.62 7.97
N LEU A 149 7.01 3.64 7.12
CA LEU A 149 6.14 4.79 7.32
C LEU A 149 4.67 4.50 6.99
N LEU A 150 4.37 3.31 6.45
CA LEU A 150 3.03 2.86 6.06
C LEU A 150 2.44 1.84 7.06
N LEU A 151 3.03 1.69 8.24
CA LEU A 151 2.57 0.71 9.22
C LEU A 151 1.43 1.26 10.09
N ASP A 152 0.72 0.34 10.76
CA ASP A 152 -0.29 0.69 11.77
C ASP A 152 0.34 1.30 13.02
N ASP A 153 1.54 0.81 13.36
CA ASP A 153 2.42 1.40 14.36
C ASP A 153 3.11 2.63 13.75
N ILE A 154 2.82 3.80 14.32
CA ILE A 154 3.27 5.09 13.81
C ILE A 154 4.64 5.52 14.34
N THR A 155 5.33 4.68 15.13
CA THR A 155 6.60 5.05 15.80
C THR A 155 7.63 5.62 14.82
N GLU A 156 7.93 4.90 13.73
CA GLU A 156 8.90 5.34 12.72
C GLU A 156 8.46 6.61 11.98
N ALA A 157 7.14 6.75 11.74
CA ALA A 157 6.58 7.93 11.11
C ALA A 157 6.70 9.18 12.01
N VAL A 158 6.42 9.03 13.31
CA VAL A 158 6.53 10.10 14.29
C VAL A 158 7.99 10.50 14.51
N ASP A 159 8.90 9.54 14.66
CA ASP A 159 10.33 9.84 14.87
C ASP A 159 10.96 10.53 13.67
N CYS A 160 10.63 10.07 12.46
CA CYS A 160 11.09 10.74 11.25
C CYS A 160 10.48 12.14 11.13
N ALA A 161 9.18 12.32 11.35
CA ALA A 161 8.55 13.62 11.30
C ALA A 161 9.12 14.61 12.34
N ARG A 162 9.39 14.17 13.57
CA ARG A 162 10.06 15.00 14.59
C ARG A 162 11.47 15.39 14.15
N THR A 163 12.18 14.52 13.45
CA THR A 163 13.49 14.85 12.86
C THR A 163 13.36 15.96 11.82
N ILE A 164 12.36 15.88 10.94
CA ILE A 164 12.05 16.94 9.96
C ILE A 164 11.74 18.25 10.67
N GLN A 165 10.84 18.22 11.66
CA GLN A 165 10.43 19.40 12.42
C GLN A 165 11.62 20.08 13.11
N ARG A 166 12.52 19.31 13.72
CA ARG A 166 13.74 19.86 14.35
C ARG A 166 14.71 20.48 13.34
N ARG A 167 14.81 19.92 12.13
CA ARG A 167 15.76 20.37 11.09
C ARG A 167 15.23 21.53 10.25
N GLN A 168 13.94 21.51 9.93
CA GLN A 168 13.33 22.40 8.92
C GLN A 168 12.16 23.24 9.47
N GLY A 169 11.73 22.99 10.70
CA GLY A 169 10.54 23.61 11.27
C GLY A 169 9.25 23.13 10.62
N TRP A 170 8.13 23.73 11.03
CA TRP A 170 6.79 23.37 10.56
C TRP A 170 6.55 23.66 9.08
N SER A 171 7.29 24.62 8.49
CA SER A 171 7.21 24.96 7.07
C SER A 171 7.70 23.86 6.13
N ALA A 172 8.29 22.78 6.65
CA ALA A 172 8.60 21.60 5.84
C ALA A 172 7.34 20.98 5.21
N TRP A 173 6.19 21.13 5.86
CA TRP A 173 4.90 20.72 5.32
C TRP A 173 4.22 21.90 4.63
N SER A 174 3.91 21.73 3.34
CA SER A 174 3.26 22.77 2.54
C SER A 174 1.90 23.19 3.10
N VAL A 175 1.21 22.27 3.79
CA VAL A 175 -0.08 22.54 4.44
C VAL A 175 0.04 23.48 5.64
N TYR A 176 1.23 23.65 6.22
CA TYR A 176 1.41 24.41 7.46
C TYR A 176 0.99 25.87 7.31
N SER A 177 1.57 26.59 6.35
CA SER A 177 1.32 28.03 6.17
C SER A 177 -0.12 28.32 5.73
N VAL A 178 -0.77 27.35 5.09
CA VAL A 178 -2.12 27.48 4.52
C VAL A 178 -3.19 27.14 5.55
N TYR A 179 -2.99 26.09 6.34
CA TYR A 179 -4.04 25.50 7.18
C TYR A 179 -3.72 25.45 8.67
N CYS A 180 -2.44 25.36 9.06
CA CYS A 180 -2.07 25.00 10.43
C CYS A 180 -1.30 26.08 11.22
N ASN A 181 -0.87 27.17 10.59
CA ASN A 181 -0.09 28.23 11.26
C ASN A 181 -0.87 29.03 12.31
N ARG A 182 -2.20 28.86 12.38
CA ARG A 182 -3.08 29.45 13.40
C ARG A 182 -3.75 28.41 14.29
N THR A 183 -3.29 27.17 14.25
CA THR A 183 -3.84 26.12 15.11
C THR A 183 -3.62 26.49 16.57
N LEU A 184 -4.71 26.59 17.33
CA LEU A 184 -4.69 26.80 18.77
C LEU A 184 -4.43 25.46 19.48
N ASN A 185 -3.88 25.54 20.69
CA ASN A 185 -3.52 24.38 21.51
C ASN A 185 -4.76 23.73 22.17
N GLU A 186 -5.74 23.32 21.37
CA GLU A 186 -6.97 22.68 21.83
C GLU A 186 -6.87 21.16 21.59
N VAL A 187 -6.28 20.46 22.56
CA VAL A 187 -6.25 18.97 22.60
C VAL A 187 -6.68 18.42 23.95
N ASP A 188 -7.06 19.28 24.90
CA ASP A 188 -7.39 18.85 26.26
C ASP A 188 -8.61 17.93 26.29
N ASP A 189 -9.57 18.13 25.39
CA ASP A 189 -10.74 17.25 25.22
C ASP A 189 -10.37 15.80 24.86
N CYS A 190 -9.18 15.55 24.29
CA CYS A 190 -8.67 14.20 24.04
C CYS A 190 -8.12 13.50 25.29
N PHE A 191 -7.93 14.23 26.40
CA PHE A 191 -7.36 13.72 27.64
C PHE A 191 -8.30 13.86 28.85
N GLU A 192 -9.47 14.48 28.67
CA GLU A 192 -10.52 14.50 29.67
C GLU A 192 -11.20 13.12 29.72
N SER A 193 -11.22 12.50 30.89
CA SER A 193 -12.02 11.30 31.13
C SER A 193 -13.49 11.69 31.04
N VAL A 194 -14.27 11.04 30.17
CA VAL A 194 -15.72 11.20 30.10
C VAL A 194 -16.33 10.87 31.47
N SER A 195 -16.60 11.88 32.29
CA SER A 195 -17.39 11.74 33.51
C SER A 195 -18.87 11.78 33.13
N GLU A 196 -19.35 10.75 32.43
CA GLU A 196 -20.78 10.45 32.35
C GLU A 196 -21.20 9.73 33.63
N GLU A 197 -21.35 10.48 34.72
CA GLU A 197 -22.30 10.08 35.77
C GLU A 197 -23.69 10.58 35.38
N VAL A 198 -24.41 9.67 34.72
CA VAL A 198 -25.85 9.43 34.78
C VAL A 198 -26.67 10.51 35.53
N HIS A 199 -27.29 11.43 34.79
CA HIS A 199 -28.48 12.12 35.30
C HIS A 199 -29.64 11.12 35.22
N VAL A 200 -29.84 10.34 36.29
CA VAL A 200 -31.07 9.57 36.49
C VAL A 200 -32.15 10.61 36.77
N ASP A 201 -33.07 10.79 35.82
CA ASP A 201 -34.36 11.43 36.07
C ASP A 201 -35.03 10.70 37.25
N SER A 202 -35.08 11.36 38.41
CA SER A 202 -35.98 10.97 39.49
C SER A 202 -37.27 11.79 39.37
N GLU A 203 -38.10 11.46 38.38
CA GLU A 203 -39.54 11.52 38.58
C GLU A 203 -39.92 10.27 39.38
N ILE A 204 -40.31 10.47 40.65
CA ILE A 204 -41.29 9.70 41.46
C ILE A 204 -41.09 10.11 42.93
N GLU A 205 -41.97 11.01 43.38
CA GLU A 205 -42.80 10.89 44.59
C GLU A 205 -42.91 12.21 45.37
N LYS A 206 -43.97 12.96 45.08
CA LYS A 206 -44.84 13.58 46.10
C LYS A 206 -46.19 13.98 45.54
#